data_AF-A0A916BRZ5-F1
#
_entry.id   AF-A0A916BRZ5-F1
#
_cell.length_a   1.000
_cell.length_b   1.000
_cell.length_c   1.000
_cell.angle_alpha   90.00
_cell.angle_beta   90.00
_cell.angle_gamma   90.00
#
_symmetry.space_group_name_H-M   'P 1'
#
loop_
_entity.id
_entity.type
_entity.pdbx_description
1 polymer ?
#
loop_
_entity_poly.entity_id
_entity_poly.type
_entity_poly.pdbx_seq_one_letter_code
_entity_poly.pdbx_strand_id
1 'polypeptide(L)' 'MGILEFLFGWLKTDKLIGKRGKIVGWYRRGMRPYFEMRRLVLEDGEVINSYVYPLAQFLVYASMMTGVALLVLQVLALR' A
#
# COMPACT_ATOMS: atom_id res chain seq x y z
N MET A 1 4.49 -7.43 11.37
CA MET A 1 4.75 -6.03 10.95
C MET A 1 5.60 -6.12 9.70
N GLY A 2 5.13 -5.60 8.57
CA GLY A 2 5.91 -5.60 7.32
C GLY A 2 6.90 -4.42 7.28
N ILE A 3 7.74 -4.41 6.24
CA ILE A 3 8.78 -3.39 6.06
C ILE A 3 8.17 -1.99 5.83
N LEU A 4 6.98 -1.93 5.21
CA LEU A 4 6.29 -0.68 4.88
C LEU A 4 5.70 -0.03 6.13
N GLU A 5 5.16 -0.83 7.04
CA GLU A 5 4.67 -0.38 8.34
C GLU A 5 5.82 0.14 9.20
N PHE A 6 6.98 -0.51 9.15
CA PHE A 6 8.20 -0.03 9.82
C PHE A 6 8.67 1.32 9.26
N LEU A 7 8.76 1.45 7.93
CA LEU A 7 9.15 2.70 7.27
C LEU A 7 8.16 3.85 7.54
N PHE A 8 6.86 3.54 7.54
CA PHE A 8 5.84 4.51 7.95
C PHE A 8 6.05 4.96 9.40
N GLY A 9 6.28 3.99 10.29
CA GLY A 9 6.61 4.20 11.68
C GLY A 9 7.78 5.17 11.85
N TRP A 10 8.89 4.91 11.16
CA TRP A 10 10.11 5.70 11.24
C TRP A 10 9.96 7.11 10.65
N LEU A 11 9.31 7.24 9.49
CA LEU A 11 9.37 8.48 8.71
C LEU A 11 8.21 9.45 8.96
N LYS A 12 7.04 8.94 9.40
CA LYS A 12 5.80 9.75 9.47
C LYS A 12 5.18 9.87 10.85
N THR A 13 5.54 9.02 11.82
CA THR A 13 4.84 8.97 13.11
C THR A 13 4.98 10.26 13.90
N ASP A 14 6.18 10.85 14.02
CA ASP A 14 6.40 12.08 14.78
C ASP A 14 5.50 13.24 14.34
N LYS A 15 5.19 13.34 13.04
CA LYS A 15 4.36 14.42 12.48
C LYS A 15 2.86 14.23 12.76
N LEU A 16 2.46 13.03 13.16
CA LEU A 16 1.06 12.64 13.34
C LEU A 16 0.64 12.59 14.82
N ILE A 17 1.59 12.60 15.75
CA ILE A 17 1.31 12.57 17.19
C ILE A 17 0.58 13.86 17.59
N GLY A 18 -0.53 13.71 18.32
CA GLY A 18 -1.34 14.84 18.81
C GLY A 18 -2.20 15.54 17.77
N LYS A 19 -2.11 15.15 16.49
CA LYS A 19 -2.94 15.71 15.42
C LYS A 19 -4.31 15.04 15.36
N ARG A 20 -5.34 15.83 15.05
CA ARG A 20 -6.70 15.35 14.82
C ARG A 20 -7.05 15.42 13.34
N GLY A 21 -7.93 14.53 12.92
CA GLY A 21 -8.31 14.41 11.52
C GLY A 21 -9.41 13.40 11.30
N LYS A 22 -9.92 13.35 10.07
CA LYS A 22 -10.91 12.38 9.60
C LYS A 22 -10.20 11.27 8.84
N ILE A 23 -10.49 10.03 9.21
CA ILE A 23 -9.98 8.86 8.52
C ILE A 23 -11.04 8.33 7.56
N VAL A 24 -10.65 8.08 6.32
CA VAL A 24 -11.50 7.50 5.27
C VAL A 24 -10.93 6.15 4.87
N GLY A 25 -11.79 5.14 4.80
CA GLY A 25 -11.36 3.76 4.63
C GLY A 25 -12.52 2.78 4.76
N TRP A 26 -12.19 1.50 4.86
CA TRP A 26 -13.16 0.41 4.92
C TRP A 26 -13.11 -0.27 6.29
N TYR A 27 -14.26 -0.44 6.92
CA TYR A 27 -14.36 -1.26 8.11
C TYR A 27 -14.52 -2.73 7.72
N ARG A 28 -13.58 -3.58 8.18
CA ARG A 28 -13.57 -5.02 7.90
C ARG A 28 -14.13 -5.76 9.11
N ARG A 29 -15.19 -6.54 8.88
CA ARG A 29 -15.94 -7.31 9.90
C ARG A 29 -15.49 -8.76 10.04
N GLY A 30 -14.18 -9.02 9.99
CA GLY A 30 -13.63 -10.38 10.16
C GLY A 30 -13.59 -10.84 11.63
N MET A 31 -13.06 -12.04 11.90
CA MET A 31 -12.81 -12.53 13.28
C MET A 31 -12.02 -11.55 14.14
N ARG A 32 -11.13 -10.77 13.51
CA ARG A 32 -10.49 -9.60 14.11
C ARG A 32 -10.95 -8.38 13.33
N PRO A 33 -11.95 -7.62 13.81
CA PRO A 33 -12.38 -6.43 13.13
C PRO A 33 -11.28 -5.38 13.11
N TYR A 34 -11.04 -4.77 11.94
CA TYR A 34 -10.08 -3.69 11.81
C TYR A 34 -10.57 -2.66 10.80
N PHE A 35 -10.04 -1.44 10.92
CA PHE A 35 -10.30 -0.38 9.97
C PHE A 35 -9.13 -0.26 8.99
N GLU A 36 -9.43 -0.47 7.71
CA GLU A 36 -8.47 -0.35 6.62
C GLU A 36 -8.42 1.10 6.14
N MET A 37 -7.40 1.84 6.58
CA MET A 37 -7.23 3.25 6.22
C MET A 37 -6.81 3.41 4.75
N ARG A 38 -7.55 4.23 4.01
CA ARG A 38 -7.19 4.64 2.65
C ARG A 38 -6.59 6.05 2.63
N ARG A 39 -7.16 6.95 3.43
CA ARG A 39 -6.77 8.37 3.49
C ARG A 39 -7.00 8.92 4.89
N LEU A 40 -6.09 9.75 5.36
CA LEU A 40 -6.21 10.56 6.56
C LEU A 40 -6.23 12.03 6.14
N VAL A 41 -7.29 12.74 6.52
CA VAL A 41 -7.43 14.19 6.29
C VAL A 41 -7.26 14.88 7.62
N LEU A 42 -6.16 15.58 7.79
CA LEU A 42 -5.83 16.31 9.01
C LEU A 42 -6.62 17.63 9.07
N GLU A 43 -6.83 18.16 10.27
CA GLU A 43 -7.53 19.44 10.48
C GLU A 43 -6.80 20.64 9.88
N ASP A 44 -5.48 20.55 9.69
CA ASP A 44 -4.66 21.54 9.01
C ASP A 44 -4.76 21.48 7.47
N GLY A 45 -5.58 20.56 6.94
CA GLY A 45 -5.81 20.37 5.51
C GLY A 45 -4.84 19.41 4.83
N GLU A 46 -3.83 18.88 5.54
CA GLU A 46 -2.92 17.88 4.97
C GLU A 46 -3.66 16.55 4.73
N VAL A 47 -3.45 15.97 3.54
CA VAL A 47 -4.04 14.70 3.15
C VAL A 47 -2.96 13.63 2.99
N ILE A 48 -2.99 12.62 3.87
CA ILE A 48 -2.06 11.50 3.86
C ILE A 48 -2.77 10.28 3.28
N ASN A 49 -2.28 9.78 2.14
CA ASN A 49 -2.82 8.58 1.49
C ASN A 49 -2.03 7.33 1.90
N SER A 50 -2.74 6.21 1.98
CA SER A 50 -2.14 4.88 2.14
C SER A 50 -1.76 4.31 0.78
N TYR A 51 -0.49 3.88 0.64
CA TYR A 51 0.05 3.35 -0.61
C TYR A 51 0.20 1.82 -0.62
N VAL A 52 -0.17 1.13 0.47
CA VAL A 52 -0.01 -0.32 0.60
C VAL A 52 -0.76 -1.06 -0.52
N TYR A 53 -2.02 -0.71 -0.74
CA TYR A 53 -2.86 -1.32 -1.78
C TYR A 53 -2.35 -1.06 -3.21
N PRO A 54 -2.14 0.20 -3.66
CA PRO A 54 -1.66 0.44 -5.02
C PRO A 54 -0.26 -0.11 -5.27
N LEU A 55 0.62 -0.11 -4.26
CA LEU A 55 1.95 -0.72 -4.39
C LEU A 55 1.87 -2.24 -4.54
N ALA A 56 1.05 -2.91 -3.73
CA ALA A 56 0.84 -4.35 -3.86
C ALA A 56 0.25 -4.70 -5.23
N GLN A 57 -0.73 -3.94 -5.71
CA GLN A 57 -1.32 -4.14 -7.03
C GLN A 57 -0.30 -3.95 -8.16
N PHE A 58 0.53 -2.91 -8.07
CA PHE A 58 1.62 -2.68 -9.02
C PHE A 58 2.62 -3.85 -9.05
N LEU A 59 3.04 -4.35 -7.88
CA LEU A 59 3.99 -5.47 -7.78
C LEU A 59 3.43 -6.75 -8.39
N VAL A 60 2.13 -7.03 -8.21
CA VAL A 60 1.46 -8.17 -8.84
C VAL A 60 1.46 -8.04 -10.36
N TYR A 61 1.09 -6.87 -10.89
CA TYR A 61 1.10 -6.67 -12.34
C TYR A 61 2.51 -6.71 -12.93
N ALA A 62 3.49 -6.14 -12.22
CA ALA A 62 4.88 -6.17 -12.65
C ALA A 62 5.43 -7.62 -12.67
N SER A 63 5.08 -8.45 -11.69
CA SER A 63 5.51 -9.85 -11.65
C SER A 63 4.84 -10.68 -12.75
N MET A 64 3.54 -10.46 -12.99
CA MET A 64 2.83 -11.08 -14.11
C MET A 64 3.45 -10.70 -15.45
N MET A 65 3.73 -9.42 -15.67
CA MET A 65 4.35 -8.96 -16.92
C MET A 65 5.75 -9.51 -17.13
N THR A 66 6.54 -9.57 -16.06
CA THR A 66 7.87 -10.18 -16.10
C THR A 66 7.79 -11.66 -16.49
N GLY A 67 6.84 -12.40 -15.91
CA GLY A 67 6.60 -13.80 -16.26
C GLY A 67 6.26 -14.00 -17.73
N VAL A 68 5.36 -13.17 -18.27
CA VAL A 68 5.01 -13.20 -19.70
C VAL A 68 6.23 -12.88 -20.58
N ALA A 69 7.00 -11.85 -20.23
CA ALA A 69 8.20 -11.47 -20.98
C ALA A 69 9.24 -12.59 -21.02
N LEU A 70 9.45 -13.29 -19.90
CA LEU A 70 10.38 -14.41 -19.83
C LEU A 70 9.92 -15.60 -20.67
N LEU A 71 8.62 -15.91 -20.69
CA LEU A 71 8.07 -16.96 -21.56
C LEU A 71 8.26 -16.64 -23.04
N VAL A 72 8.02 -15.39 -23.44
CA VAL A 72 8.24 -14.94 -24.82
C VAL A 72 9.72 -15.06 -25.20
N LEU A 73 10.63 -14.61 -24.32
CA LEU A 73 12.07 -14.74 -24.54
C LEU A 73 12.51 -16.20 -24.67
N GLN A 74 11.96 -17.10 -23.85
CA GLN A 74 12.24 -18.53 -23.91
C GLN A 74 11.82 -19.13 -25.25
N VAL A 75 10.61 -18.80 -25.74
CA VAL A 75 10.12 -19.29 -27.04
C VAL A 75 10.99 -18.78 -28.19
N LEU A 76 11.45 -17.52 -28.13
CA LEU A 76 12.34 -16.95 -29.13
C LEU A 76 13.73 -17.58 -29.11
N ALA A 77 14.24 -17.97 -27.93
CA ALA A 77 15.56 -18.60 -27.78
C ALA A 77 15.58 -20.09 -28.17
N LEU A 78 14.42 -20.76 -28.17
CA LEU A 78 14.26 -22.16 -28.61
C LEU A 78 14.03 -22.29 -30.13
N ARG A 79 13.84 -21.17 -30.84
CA ARG A 79 13.74 -21.09 -32.30
C ARG A 79 15.10 -20.88 -32.93
#